data_AF-A0AAD6XTC0-F1
#
_entry.id   AF-A0AAD6XTC0-F1
#
_cell.length_a   1.000
_cell.length_b   1.000
_cell.length_c   1.000
_cell.angle_alpha   90.00
_cell.angle_beta   90.00
_cell.angle_gamma   90.00
#
_symmetry.space_group_name_H-M   'P 1'
#
loop_
_entity.id
_entity.type
_entity.pdbx_description
1 polymer ?
#
loop_
_entity_poly.entity_id
_entity_poly.type
_entity_poly.pdbx_seq_one_letter_code
_entity_poly.pdbx_strand_id
1 'polypeptide(L)'
;MAFFQTKSAVSKSTHKHVVDPALQPWVEKYRPKTIDDVSAQEHTVAVLRKTLTSTNLPHMLFYGPPGTGKTSTILALSRQLFGPDNFRNRVLELNASDERGISIVREKIKSFARQTPRAQAVASDGKEYPCPPYKIIILDEADSMTQDAQGALRRIMETYARITRFCLVCNYVTRWHSFRVLPLSVTAFNRIIEPLASRCSKFRFTPLDSASSTSRLTYIAHAERIQVDAAVIDALISTSSGDLRRAITYLQSASRLSSSTTPPTPITPADIQEIAGVVPDPVVQDFALVLGIDIGSMIVDEPERTNSFAPIQRKVKALMREGYSASQLITQLHDLIVLHPTLNAREKSKCALVLAEADKALCDGADEELWILEVALRVHKAVST
;
A
#
# COMPACT_ATOMS: atom_id res chain seq x y z
N MET A 1 6.10 26.92 56.72
CA MET A 1 5.96 25.72 55.86
C MET A 1 5.75 26.17 54.42
N ALA A 2 6.84 26.38 53.68
CA ALA A 2 6.81 26.77 52.28
C ALA A 2 6.87 25.51 51.40
N PHE A 3 5.78 25.21 50.70
CA PHE A 3 5.55 23.97 49.94
C PHE A 3 5.82 24.13 48.42
N PHE A 4 6.85 24.87 48.04
CA PHE A 4 7.28 24.95 46.63
C PHE A 4 8.81 24.96 46.54
N GLN A 5 9.40 23.78 46.38
CA GLN A 5 10.76 23.63 45.87
C GLN A 5 10.71 23.47 44.35
N THR A 6 11.39 24.37 43.65
CA THR A 6 11.67 24.35 42.22
C THR A 6 12.49 23.12 41.86
N LYS A 7 11.92 22.20 41.08
CA LYS A 7 12.68 21.11 40.46
C LYS A 7 13.61 21.68 39.39
N SER A 8 14.91 21.49 39.58
CA SER A 8 15.97 21.80 38.62
C SER A 8 15.74 21.08 37.29
N ALA A 9 15.97 21.78 36.18
CA ALA A 9 15.84 21.28 34.82
C ALA A 9 16.72 20.04 34.59
N VAL A 10 16.08 18.87 34.45
CA VAL A 10 16.73 17.66 33.95
C VAL A 10 16.91 17.81 32.44
N SER A 11 18.17 17.80 32.00
CA SER A 11 18.54 17.76 30.59
C SER A 11 17.88 16.57 29.90
N LYS A 12 17.02 16.82 28.90
CA LYS A 12 16.47 15.78 28.04
C LYS A 12 17.59 15.20 27.17
N SER A 13 18.25 14.15 27.65
CA SER A 13 18.99 13.22 26.80
C SER A 13 17.98 12.49 25.92
N THR A 14 18.10 12.64 24.61
CA THR A 14 17.36 11.86 23.62
C THR A 14 17.81 10.40 23.71
N HIS A 15 17.21 9.65 24.63
CA HIS A 15 17.32 8.20 24.63
C HIS A 15 16.74 7.70 23.30
N LYS A 16 17.61 7.24 22.40
CA LYS A 16 17.21 6.46 21.24
C LYS A 16 16.37 5.29 21.77
N HIS A 17 15.11 5.19 21.35
CA HIS A 17 14.32 3.98 21.55
C HIS A 17 15.07 2.82 20.89
N VAL A 18 15.83 2.06 21.68
CA VAL A 18 16.32 0.74 21.26
C VAL A 18 15.10 -0.15 21.32
N VAL A 19 14.40 -0.26 20.19
CA VAL A 19 13.27 -1.19 20.04
C VAL A 19 13.86 -2.60 20.24
N ASP A 20 13.31 -3.36 21.18
CA ASP A 20 13.70 -4.77 21.35
C ASP A 20 13.61 -5.48 19.99
N PRO A 21 14.65 -6.21 19.57
CA PRO A 21 14.67 -6.89 18.26
C PRO A 21 13.55 -7.93 18.12
N ALA A 22 12.96 -8.39 19.24
CA ALA A 22 11.80 -9.26 19.27
C ALA A 22 10.46 -8.54 19.01
N LEU A 23 10.37 -7.24 19.29
CA LEU A 23 9.16 -6.42 19.10
C LEU A 23 9.14 -5.68 17.75
N GLN A 24 10.19 -5.81 16.94
CA GLN A 24 10.24 -5.19 15.63
C GLN A 24 9.13 -5.75 14.71
N PRO A 25 8.34 -4.89 14.03
CA PRO A 25 7.37 -5.33 13.03
C PRO A 25 8.03 -6.21 11.97
N TRP A 26 7.39 -7.32 11.59
CA TRP A 26 7.96 -8.26 10.63
C TRP A 26 8.18 -7.62 9.26
N VAL A 27 7.36 -6.64 8.90
CA VAL A 27 7.52 -5.80 7.71
C VAL A 27 8.93 -5.18 7.63
N GLU A 28 9.46 -4.69 8.75
CA GLU A 28 10.81 -4.10 8.79
C GLU A 28 11.90 -5.14 8.98
N LYS A 29 11.64 -6.18 9.80
CA LYS A 29 12.59 -7.28 10.06
C LYS A 29 12.94 -8.04 8.78
N TYR A 30 11.94 -8.33 7.95
CA TYR A 30 12.06 -9.06 6.69
C TYR A 30 12.14 -8.13 5.47
N ARG A 31 12.40 -6.83 5.66
CA ARG A 31 12.64 -5.90 4.56
C ARG A 31 13.87 -6.38 3.76
N PRO A 32 13.76 -6.55 2.43
CA PRO A 32 14.89 -6.94 1.56
C PRO A 32 16.16 -6.12 1.85
N LYS A 33 17.28 -6.82 2.06
CA LYS A 33 18.59 -6.17 2.31
C LYS A 33 19.40 -6.07 1.02
N THR A 34 19.25 -7.06 0.15
CA THR A 34 19.88 -7.13 -1.17
C THR A 34 18.84 -6.99 -2.27
N ILE A 35 19.28 -6.66 -3.48
CA ILE A 35 18.39 -6.56 -4.63
C ILE A 35 17.85 -7.94 -5.06
N ASP A 36 18.57 -9.01 -4.70
CA ASP A 36 18.21 -10.39 -4.99
C ASP A 36 17.11 -10.92 -4.06
N ASP A 37 16.96 -10.32 -2.88
CA ASP A 37 15.89 -10.63 -1.93
C ASP A 37 14.52 -10.06 -2.35
N VAL A 38 14.47 -9.24 -3.40
CA VAL A 38 13.24 -8.60 -3.88
C VAL A 38 12.46 -9.59 -4.75
N SER A 39 11.40 -10.16 -4.18
CA SER A 39 10.49 -11.07 -4.88
C SER A 39 9.65 -10.34 -5.95
N ALA A 40 9.38 -11.03 -7.06
CA ALA A 40 8.39 -10.68 -8.11
C ALA A 40 8.74 -9.55 -9.11
N GLN A 41 10.01 -9.12 -9.23
CA GLN A 41 10.41 -8.01 -10.13
C GLN A 41 11.63 -8.31 -11.00
N GLU A 42 11.64 -9.45 -11.69
CA GLU A 42 12.80 -9.90 -12.47
C GLU A 42 13.28 -8.86 -13.50
N HIS A 43 12.37 -8.24 -14.26
CA HIS A 43 12.73 -7.25 -15.27
C HIS A 43 13.38 -6.00 -14.65
N THR A 44 12.79 -5.45 -13.59
CA THR A 44 13.31 -4.25 -12.92
C THR A 44 14.63 -4.55 -12.21
N VAL A 45 14.72 -5.68 -11.50
CA VAL A 45 15.94 -6.12 -10.81
C VAL A 45 17.07 -6.38 -11.80
N ALA A 46 16.80 -7.00 -12.97
CA ALA A 46 17.81 -7.23 -13.99
C ALA A 46 18.41 -5.92 -14.55
N VAL A 47 17.57 -4.91 -14.80
CA VAL A 47 18.03 -3.59 -15.26
C VAL A 47 18.82 -2.88 -14.15
N LEU A 48 18.32 -2.91 -12.91
CA LEU A 48 19.04 -2.30 -11.78
C LEU A 48 20.37 -3.00 -11.52
N ARG A 49 20.46 -4.33 -11.67
CA ARG A 49 21.71 -5.09 -11.54
C ARG A 49 22.75 -4.66 -12.57
N LYS A 50 22.36 -4.48 -13.83
CA LYS A 50 23.25 -3.91 -14.86
C LYS A 50 23.69 -2.49 -14.51
N THR A 51 22.80 -1.73 -13.87
CA THR A 51 23.08 -0.36 -13.47
C THR A 51 24.00 -0.27 -12.25
N LEU A 52 24.05 -1.29 -11.38
CA LEU A 52 25.03 -1.41 -10.29
C LEU A 52 26.46 -1.55 -10.80
N THR A 53 26.66 -2.30 -11.90
CA THR A 53 27.98 -2.48 -12.52
C THR A 53 28.41 -1.25 -13.32
N SER A 54 27.44 -0.45 -13.79
CA SER A 54 27.70 0.80 -14.48
C SER A 54 27.97 1.93 -13.50
N THR A 55 28.92 2.81 -13.84
CA THR A 55 29.18 4.04 -13.08
C THR A 55 28.12 5.12 -13.30
N ASN A 56 27.21 4.93 -14.26
CA ASN A 56 26.19 5.90 -14.66
C ASN A 56 24.78 5.43 -14.31
N LEU A 57 24.33 5.75 -13.08
CA LEU A 57 22.93 5.63 -12.66
C LEU A 57 22.14 6.86 -13.14
N PRO A 58 21.06 6.73 -13.94
CA PRO A 58 20.19 7.85 -14.27
C PRO A 58 19.32 8.26 -13.07
N HIS A 59 18.60 9.38 -13.16
CA HIS A 59 17.49 9.62 -12.24
C HIS A 59 16.42 8.53 -12.43
N MET A 60 15.76 8.12 -11.37
CA MET A 60 14.82 6.99 -11.39
C MET A 60 13.43 7.43 -10.92
N LEU A 61 12.41 6.85 -11.52
CA LEU A 61 11.02 6.99 -11.10
C LEU A 61 10.44 5.60 -10.91
N PHE A 62 10.20 5.23 -9.65
CA PHE A 62 9.59 3.97 -9.25
C PHE A 62 8.10 4.19 -9.02
N TYR A 63 7.27 3.40 -9.69
CA TYR A 63 5.83 3.54 -9.55
C TYR A 63 5.10 2.21 -9.57
N GLY A 64 4.00 2.14 -8.84
CA GLY A 64 3.16 0.95 -8.75
C GLY A 64 2.36 0.93 -7.46
N PRO A 65 1.47 -0.06 -7.29
CA PRO A 65 0.63 -0.18 -6.10
C PRO A 65 1.45 -0.26 -4.80
N PRO A 66 0.84 0.05 -3.64
CA PRO A 66 1.49 -0.12 -2.34
C PRO A 66 1.90 -1.59 -2.11
N GLY A 67 2.84 -1.82 -1.18
CA GLY A 67 3.27 -3.19 -0.86
C GLY A 67 4.17 -3.88 -1.88
N THR A 68 4.38 -3.30 -3.06
CA THR A 68 5.19 -3.88 -4.14
C THR A 68 6.71 -3.76 -3.93
N GLY A 69 7.20 -3.31 -2.77
CA GLY A 69 8.65 -3.27 -2.51
C GLY A 69 9.43 -2.09 -3.12
N LYS A 70 8.78 -1.09 -3.74
CA LYS A 70 9.43 0.10 -4.34
C LYS A 70 10.54 0.72 -3.47
N THR A 71 10.18 1.16 -2.26
CA THR A 71 11.11 1.78 -1.29
C THR A 71 12.17 0.77 -0.83
N SER A 72 11.82 -0.51 -0.71
CA SER A 72 12.75 -1.56 -0.31
C SER A 72 13.82 -1.80 -1.37
N THR A 73 13.45 -1.79 -2.65
CA THR A 73 14.37 -2.01 -3.78
C THR A 73 15.41 -0.89 -3.89
N ILE A 74 15.01 0.37 -3.76
CA ILE A 74 15.97 1.50 -3.79
C ILE A 74 16.89 1.51 -2.57
N LEU A 75 16.37 1.17 -1.38
CA LEU A 75 17.19 1.07 -0.17
C LEU A 75 18.19 -0.09 -0.26
N ALA A 76 17.77 -1.25 -0.77
CA ALA A 76 18.63 -2.39 -1.01
C ALA A 76 19.73 -2.07 -2.04
N LEU A 77 19.36 -1.43 -3.16
CA LEU A 77 20.30 -0.92 -4.16
C LEU A 77 21.32 0.04 -3.54
N SER A 78 20.85 0.98 -2.73
CA SER A 78 21.70 2.00 -2.11
C SER A 78 22.64 1.39 -1.04
N ARG A 79 22.21 0.34 -0.34
CA ARG A 79 23.06 -0.43 0.58
C ARG A 79 24.12 -1.24 -0.17
N GLN A 80 23.78 -1.83 -1.31
CA GLN A 80 24.74 -2.54 -2.16
C GLN A 80 25.75 -1.62 -2.85
N LEU A 81 25.37 -0.37 -3.15
CA LEU A 81 26.29 0.63 -3.70
C LEU A 81 27.21 1.20 -2.62
N PHE A 82 26.66 1.74 -1.53
CA PHE A 82 27.47 2.52 -0.59
C PHE A 82 28.01 1.71 0.60
N GLY A 83 27.49 0.51 0.84
CA GLY A 83 27.77 -0.24 2.06
C GLY A 83 27.18 0.43 3.31
N PRO A 84 27.27 -0.22 4.49
CA PRO A 84 26.66 0.28 5.72
C PRO A 84 27.28 1.59 6.22
N ASP A 85 28.58 1.79 6.03
CA ASP A 85 29.34 2.93 6.56
C ASP A 85 29.03 4.24 5.83
N ASN A 86 28.96 4.19 4.49
CA ASN A 86 28.73 5.39 3.68
C ASN A 86 27.23 5.65 3.40
N PHE A 87 26.34 4.71 3.72
CA PHE A 87 24.91 4.83 3.46
C PHE A 87 24.33 6.14 4.01
N ARG A 88 24.57 6.45 5.29
CA ARG A 88 24.01 7.64 5.95
C ARG A 88 24.54 8.96 5.39
N ASN A 89 25.75 8.96 4.83
CA ASN A 89 26.40 10.17 4.30
C ASN A 89 26.03 10.41 2.82
N ARG A 90 25.65 9.35 2.09
CA ARG A 90 25.41 9.39 0.63
C ARG A 90 23.96 9.22 0.24
N VAL A 91 23.10 8.73 1.14
CA VAL A 91 21.67 8.53 0.91
C VAL A 91 20.88 9.47 1.81
N LEU A 92 19.99 10.25 1.20
CA LEU A 92 18.99 11.04 1.92
C LEU A 92 17.61 10.48 1.56
N GLU A 93 16.93 9.88 2.53
CA GLU A 93 15.53 9.48 2.43
C GLU A 93 14.66 10.59 3.02
N LEU A 94 13.68 11.06 2.24
CA LEU A 94 12.66 12.00 2.67
C LEU A 94 11.30 11.44 2.28
N ASN A 95 10.41 11.36 3.25
CA ASN A 95 9.00 11.14 3.00
C ASN A 95 8.36 12.50 2.67
N ALA A 96 7.84 12.67 1.46
CA ALA A 96 7.32 13.96 1.01
C ALA A 96 6.02 14.36 1.73
N SER A 97 5.30 13.42 2.32
CA SER A 97 4.04 13.66 3.03
C SER A 97 4.22 14.21 4.45
N ASP A 98 5.32 13.88 5.14
CA ASP A 98 5.57 14.28 6.53
C ASP A 98 6.15 15.71 6.64
N GLU A 99 7.10 16.07 5.77
CA GLU A 99 7.75 17.39 5.77
C GLU A 99 7.02 18.37 4.82
N ARG A 100 5.75 18.70 5.11
CA ARG A 100 4.87 19.55 4.25
C ARG A 100 5.33 21.00 4.02
N GLY A 101 6.45 21.42 4.60
CA GLY A 101 7.04 22.72 4.34
C GLY A 101 7.83 22.72 3.02
N ILE A 102 7.24 23.26 1.94
CA ILE A 102 7.88 23.42 0.62
C ILE A 102 9.30 24.00 0.74
N SER A 103 9.48 24.97 1.63
CA SER A 103 10.78 25.62 1.88
C SER A 103 11.78 24.73 2.62
N ILE A 104 11.32 23.90 3.56
CA ILE A 104 12.18 23.04 4.38
C ILE A 104 12.75 21.90 3.54
N VAL A 105 11.88 21.23 2.77
CA VAL A 105 12.29 20.14 1.87
C VAL A 105 13.28 20.66 0.82
N ARG A 106 13.01 21.82 0.23
CA ARG A 106 13.89 22.46 -0.75
C ARG A 106 15.29 22.74 -0.16
N GLU A 107 15.36 23.37 1.01
CA GLU A 107 16.65 23.72 1.61
C GLU A 107 17.41 22.50 2.12
N LYS A 108 16.72 21.47 2.65
CA LYS A 108 17.34 20.20 3.07
C LYS A 108 17.95 19.44 1.88
N ILE A 109 17.20 19.31 0.79
CA ILE A 109 17.67 18.69 -0.46
C ILE A 109 18.84 19.48 -1.04
N LYS A 110 18.73 20.82 -1.08
CA LYS A 110 19.78 21.70 -1.62
C LYS A 110 21.05 21.67 -0.77
N SER A 111 20.93 21.64 0.56
CA SER A 111 22.07 21.51 1.48
C SER A 111 22.79 20.18 1.27
N PHE A 112 22.03 19.08 1.20
CA PHE A 112 22.59 17.75 0.97
C PHE A 112 23.23 17.60 -0.42
N ALA A 113 22.61 18.19 -1.45
CA ALA A 113 23.11 18.17 -2.81
C ALA A 113 24.38 19.02 -3.00
N ARG A 114 24.55 20.09 -2.22
CA ARG A 114 25.76 20.93 -2.21
C ARG A 114 26.95 20.26 -1.53
N GLN A 115 26.71 19.45 -0.51
CA GLN A 115 27.79 18.75 0.19
C GLN A 115 28.54 17.82 -0.79
N THR A 116 29.84 17.99 -0.92
CA THR A 116 30.67 17.12 -1.77
C THR A 116 30.79 15.73 -1.12
N PRO A 117 30.59 14.63 -1.86
CA PRO A 117 30.77 13.29 -1.31
C PRO A 117 32.24 13.07 -0.94
N ARG A 118 32.54 12.87 0.36
CA ARG A 118 33.87 12.43 0.79
C ARG A 118 34.04 10.96 0.41
N ALA A 119 35.17 10.63 -0.22
CA ALA A 119 35.53 9.27 -0.59
C ALA A 119 36.21 8.60 0.61
N GLN A 120 35.49 7.79 1.37
CA GLN A 120 36.10 6.70 2.12
C GLN A 120 35.81 5.43 1.32
N ALA A 121 36.84 4.97 0.60
CA ALA A 121 36.76 3.80 -0.27
C ALA A 121 36.88 2.47 0.50
N VAL A 122 37.28 2.52 1.78
CA VAL A 122 37.47 1.32 2.60
C VAL A 122 36.32 1.22 3.59
N ALA A 123 35.42 0.26 3.35
CA ALA A 123 34.43 -0.14 4.34
C ALA A 123 35.12 -0.87 5.50
N SER A 124 34.68 -0.61 6.72
CA SER A 124 35.16 -1.26 7.94
C SER A 124 34.88 -2.77 7.98
N ASP A 125 34.00 -3.25 7.09
CA ASP A 125 33.47 -4.62 7.02
C ASP A 125 34.28 -5.55 6.07
N GLY A 126 35.39 -5.07 5.49
CA GLY A 126 36.26 -5.86 4.60
C GLY A 126 35.67 -6.23 3.23
N LYS A 127 34.43 -5.83 2.94
CA LYS A 127 33.76 -6.03 1.64
C LYS A 127 34.00 -4.84 0.71
N GLU A 128 34.30 -5.14 -0.54
CA GLU A 128 34.45 -4.13 -1.59
C GLU A 128 33.08 -3.70 -2.10
N TYR A 129 32.77 -2.41 -1.90
CA TYR A 129 31.55 -1.80 -2.41
C TYR A 129 31.92 -0.85 -3.56
N PRO A 130 31.26 -0.92 -4.73
CA PRO A 130 31.46 0.07 -5.76
C PRO A 130 30.95 1.38 -5.20
N CYS A 131 31.85 2.32 -4.88
CA CYS A 131 31.48 3.63 -4.32
C CYS A 131 31.51 4.72 -5.41
N PRO A 132 30.47 4.84 -6.27
CA PRO A 132 30.41 5.87 -7.28
C PRO A 132 30.58 7.30 -6.73
N PRO A 133 31.06 8.24 -7.57
CA PRO A 133 31.21 9.64 -7.19
C PRO A 133 29.87 10.42 -7.23
N TYR A 134 28.76 9.79 -6.87
CA TYR A 134 27.46 10.43 -6.74
C TYR A 134 26.76 10.09 -5.42
N LYS A 135 25.75 10.89 -5.09
CA LYS A 135 24.83 10.70 -3.95
C LYS A 135 23.44 10.31 -4.46
N ILE A 136 22.63 9.69 -3.61
CA ILE A 136 21.24 9.33 -3.91
C ILE A 136 20.31 10.09 -2.97
N ILE A 137 19.28 10.71 -3.54
CA ILE A 137 18.17 11.31 -2.80
C ILE A 137 16.92 10.52 -3.15
N ILE A 138 16.29 9.93 -2.14
CA ILE A 138 15.06 9.14 -2.25
C ILE A 138 13.92 10.02 -1.74
N LEU A 139 12.97 10.29 -2.62
CA LEU A 139 11.74 11.00 -2.28
C LEU A 139 10.60 9.98 -2.33
N ASP A 140 10.15 9.55 -1.16
CA ASP A 140 8.97 8.67 -1.04
C ASP A 140 7.68 9.51 -1.08
N GLU A 141 6.62 8.89 -1.59
CA GLU A 141 5.31 9.52 -1.78
C GLU A 141 5.37 10.86 -2.54
N ALA A 142 6.24 10.94 -3.56
CA ALA A 142 6.46 12.18 -4.31
C ALA A 142 5.22 12.68 -5.08
N ASP A 143 4.17 11.86 -5.18
CA ASP A 143 2.87 12.21 -5.73
C ASP A 143 2.00 13.06 -4.78
N SER A 144 2.37 13.14 -3.49
CA SER A 144 1.76 14.04 -2.51
C SER A 144 2.32 15.48 -2.58
N MET A 145 3.38 15.71 -3.36
CA MET A 145 4.02 17.02 -3.46
C MET A 145 3.21 18.01 -4.31
N THR A 146 3.17 19.27 -3.89
CA THR A 146 2.59 20.36 -4.68
C THR A 146 3.37 20.61 -5.98
N GLN A 147 2.70 21.10 -7.01
CA GLN A 147 3.31 21.38 -8.31
C GLN A 147 4.47 22.39 -8.22
N ASP A 148 4.36 23.39 -7.34
CA ASP A 148 5.42 24.37 -7.09
C ASP A 148 6.67 23.74 -6.50
N ALA A 149 6.51 22.81 -5.56
CA ALA A 149 7.61 22.07 -4.96
C ALA A 149 8.31 21.19 -6.01
N GLN A 150 7.54 20.53 -6.87
CA GLN A 150 8.07 19.76 -8.00
C GLN A 150 8.82 20.65 -9.01
N GLY A 151 8.31 21.85 -9.28
CA GLY A 151 8.99 22.84 -10.13
C GLY A 151 10.34 23.29 -9.56
N ALA A 152 10.43 23.46 -8.24
CA ALA A 152 11.69 23.75 -7.55
C ALA A 152 12.66 22.57 -7.60
N LEU A 153 12.17 21.34 -7.38
CA LEU A 153 12.97 20.11 -7.48
C LEU A 153 13.58 19.94 -8.85
N ARG A 154 12.83 20.20 -9.92
CA ARG A 154 13.35 20.13 -11.30
C ARG A 154 14.62 20.96 -11.48
N ARG A 155 14.64 22.21 -10.99
CA ARG A 155 15.81 23.09 -11.11
C ARG A 155 17.01 22.54 -10.33
N ILE A 156 16.76 21.97 -9.15
CA ILE A 156 17.81 21.34 -8.33
C ILE A 156 18.35 20.09 -9.02
N MET A 157 17.48 19.24 -9.58
CA MET A 157 17.86 18.06 -10.34
C MET A 157 18.76 18.43 -11.52
N GLU A 158 18.41 19.46 -12.29
CA GLU A 158 19.21 19.94 -13.43
C GLU A 158 20.57 20.51 -12.98
N THR A 159 20.59 21.32 -11.92
CA THR A 159 21.82 21.99 -11.44
C THR A 159 22.83 21.01 -10.87
N TYR A 160 22.37 19.99 -10.13
CA TYR A 160 23.23 19.03 -9.43
C TYR A 160 23.28 17.64 -10.08
N ALA A 161 22.77 17.49 -11.31
CA ALA A 161 22.68 16.22 -12.05
C ALA A 161 24.02 15.44 -12.13
N ARG A 162 25.17 16.12 -12.02
CA ARG A 162 26.48 15.47 -12.03
C ARG A 162 26.77 14.74 -10.72
N ILE A 163 26.42 15.33 -9.58
CA ILE A 163 26.84 14.88 -8.23
C ILE A 163 25.72 14.12 -7.52
N THR A 164 24.45 14.42 -7.79
CA THR A 164 23.31 13.77 -7.15
C THR A 164 22.44 13.05 -8.16
N ARG A 165 21.88 11.92 -7.72
CA ARG A 165 20.85 11.15 -8.41
C ARG A 165 19.60 11.15 -7.55
N PHE A 166 18.46 11.21 -8.22
CA PHE A 166 17.16 11.29 -7.56
C PHE A 166 16.41 10.01 -7.87
N CYS A 167 15.79 9.43 -6.86
CA CYS A 167 14.84 8.34 -6.98
C CYS A 167 13.50 8.84 -6.44
N LEU A 168 12.53 9.00 -7.32
CA LEU A 168 11.16 9.36 -6.97
C LEU A 168 10.35 8.07 -6.81
N VAL A 169 9.68 7.88 -5.68
CA VAL A 169 8.78 6.76 -5.44
C VAL A 169 7.35 7.29 -5.39
N CYS A 170 6.46 6.69 -6.18
CA CYS A 170 5.06 7.10 -6.26
C CYS A 170 4.14 5.88 -6.29
N ASN A 171 2.94 6.00 -5.71
CA ASN A 171 1.95 4.93 -5.78
C ASN A 171 1.15 4.96 -7.09
N TYR A 172 0.86 6.16 -7.59
CA TYR A 172 0.11 6.36 -8.80
C TYR A 172 1.00 6.99 -9.87
N VAL A 173 1.25 6.28 -10.96
CA VAL A 173 1.52 6.98 -12.22
C VAL A 173 0.17 7.30 -12.80
N THR A 174 -0.18 8.59 -12.78
CA THR A 174 -1.25 9.08 -13.61
C THR A 174 -1.10 8.48 -14.99
N ARG A 175 -2.14 7.79 -15.45
CA ARG A 175 -2.22 7.19 -16.78
C ARG A 175 -1.77 8.24 -17.77
N TRP A 176 -0.54 8.07 -18.26
CA TRP A 176 0.07 8.87 -19.30
C TRP A 176 -0.55 8.44 -20.64
N HIS A 177 -1.87 8.56 -20.77
CA HIS A 177 -2.47 8.41 -22.08
C HIS A 177 -2.31 9.72 -22.80
N SER A 178 -1.32 9.69 -23.69
CA SER A 178 -1.22 10.46 -24.92
C SER A 178 -2.47 10.26 -25.80
N PHE A 179 -3.67 10.51 -25.26
CA PHE A 179 -4.89 10.65 -26.04
C PHE A 179 -5.41 12.07 -25.88
N ARG A 180 -4.77 12.91 -26.68
CA ARG A 180 -5.06 14.30 -26.93
C ARG A 180 -6.38 14.41 -27.71
N VAL A 181 -7.52 14.05 -27.12
CA VAL A 181 -8.85 14.41 -27.64
C VAL A 181 -9.83 14.46 -26.46
N LEU A 182 -9.95 15.62 -25.81
CA LEU A 182 -11.19 16.18 -25.26
C LEU A 182 -10.83 17.50 -24.53
N PRO A 183 -11.29 18.65 -25.03
CA PRO A 183 -11.22 19.90 -24.29
C PRO A 183 -12.49 20.00 -23.44
N LEU A 184 -12.39 19.91 -22.11
CA LEU A 184 -13.17 20.68 -21.14
C LEU A 184 -12.93 20.14 -19.71
N SER A 185 -12.38 20.99 -18.84
CA SER A 185 -12.56 21.01 -17.38
C SER A 185 -12.42 19.72 -16.56
N VAL A 186 -11.51 18.82 -16.91
CA VAL A 186 -10.94 17.91 -15.90
C VAL A 186 -9.43 18.04 -16.01
N THR A 187 -8.87 18.97 -15.23
CA THR A 187 -7.44 19.10 -15.03
C THR A 187 -6.94 17.72 -14.63
N ALA A 188 -6.29 17.01 -15.56
CA ALA A 188 -5.60 15.77 -15.26
C ALA A 188 -4.57 16.14 -14.18
N PHE A 189 -4.89 15.83 -12.93
CA PHE A 189 -4.01 16.00 -11.79
C PHE A 189 -2.83 15.06 -11.97
N ASN A 190 -1.89 15.44 -12.84
CA ASN A 190 -0.64 14.75 -13.01
C ASN A 190 0.04 14.73 -11.64
N ARG A 191 0.07 13.53 -11.04
CA ARG A 191 0.81 13.17 -9.82
C ARG A 191 2.16 13.88 -9.76
N ILE A 192 2.84 13.79 -10.90
CA ILE A 192 4.18 14.31 -11.16
C ILE A 192 4.16 15.13 -12.45
N ILE A 193 4.84 16.30 -12.44
CA ILE A 193 5.00 17.13 -13.63
C ILE A 193 5.83 16.41 -14.71
N GLU A 194 5.40 16.52 -15.98
CA GLU A 194 6.08 15.92 -17.13
C GLU A 194 7.58 16.26 -17.24
N PRO A 195 8.04 17.49 -16.93
CA PRO A 195 9.47 17.80 -16.90
C PRO A 195 10.29 16.94 -15.94
N LEU A 196 9.74 16.47 -14.82
CA LEU A 196 10.43 15.54 -13.93
C LEU A 196 10.41 14.13 -14.51
N ALA A 197 9.24 13.67 -14.95
CA ALA A 197 9.07 12.30 -15.47
C ALA A 197 9.90 12.02 -16.73
N SER A 198 10.15 13.03 -17.58
CA SER A 198 10.99 12.91 -18.79
C SER A 198 12.49 12.78 -18.49
N ARG A 199 12.95 13.24 -17.33
CA ARG A 199 14.36 13.19 -16.91
C ARG A 199 14.71 11.93 -16.12
N CYS A 200 13.71 11.14 -15.76
CA CYS A 200 13.85 9.92 -14.97
C CYS A 200 13.63 8.67 -15.83
N SER A 201 14.46 7.65 -15.62
CA SER A 201 14.19 6.29 -16.07
C SER A 201 13.02 5.72 -15.27
N LYS A 202 11.99 5.26 -15.99
CA LYS A 202 10.72 4.81 -15.41
C LYS A 202 10.76 3.32 -15.13
N PHE A 203 10.47 2.93 -13.90
CA PHE A 203 10.40 1.53 -13.49
C PHE A 203 9.01 1.25 -12.94
N ARG A 204 8.29 0.37 -13.64
CA ARG A 204 6.96 -0.10 -13.24
C ARG A 204 7.10 -1.28 -12.29
N PHE A 205 6.48 -1.16 -11.14
CA PHE A 205 6.31 -2.22 -10.16
C PHE A 205 4.89 -2.76 -10.33
N THR A 206 4.78 -4.03 -10.69
CA THR A 206 3.49 -4.73 -10.75
C THR A 206 3.11 -5.24 -9.36
N PRO A 207 1.81 -5.45 -9.08
CA PRO A 207 1.38 -6.28 -7.96
C PRO A 207 2.16 -7.59 -7.95
N LEU A 208 2.43 -8.13 -6.76
CA LEU A 208 3.12 -9.40 -6.65
C LEU A 208 2.22 -10.53 -7.15
N ASP A 209 2.83 -11.48 -7.85
CA ASP A 209 2.16 -12.73 -8.21
C ASP A 209 1.88 -13.57 -6.94
N SER A 210 0.83 -14.39 -6.99
CA SER A 210 0.44 -15.24 -5.87
C SER A 210 1.57 -16.19 -5.48
N ALA A 211 2.22 -16.84 -6.45
CA ALA A 211 3.32 -17.78 -6.20
C ALA A 211 4.53 -17.14 -5.50
N SER A 212 4.90 -15.92 -5.90
CA SER A 212 5.99 -15.16 -5.27
C SER A 212 5.64 -14.77 -3.83
N SER A 213 4.37 -14.39 -3.60
CA SER A 213 3.85 -14.02 -2.28
C SER A 213 3.80 -15.25 -1.35
N THR A 214 3.31 -16.39 -1.84
CA THR A 214 3.32 -17.69 -1.12
C THR A 214 4.73 -18.07 -0.68
N SER A 215 5.70 -17.98 -1.59
CA SER A 215 7.10 -18.33 -1.29
C SER A 215 7.68 -17.46 -0.17
N ARG A 216 7.39 -16.16 -0.21
CA ARG A 216 7.87 -15.21 0.82
C ARG A 216 7.17 -15.39 2.16
N LEU A 217 5.85 -15.62 2.16
CA LEU A 217 5.07 -15.87 3.37
C LEU A 217 5.50 -17.18 4.04
N THR A 218 5.72 -18.23 3.25
CA THR A 218 6.22 -19.53 3.75
C THR A 218 7.61 -19.39 4.37
N TYR A 219 8.51 -18.61 3.74
CA TYR A 219 9.83 -18.31 4.30
C TYR A 219 9.72 -17.62 5.67
N ILE A 220 8.84 -16.62 5.81
CA ILE A 220 8.62 -15.91 7.07
C ILE A 220 8.01 -16.84 8.13
N ALA A 221 7.02 -17.65 7.75
CA ALA A 221 6.38 -18.62 8.65
C ALA A 221 7.39 -19.63 9.21
N HIS A 222 8.29 -20.15 8.36
CA HIS A 222 9.35 -21.06 8.78
C HIS A 222 10.40 -20.36 9.68
N ALA A 223 10.77 -19.12 9.35
CA ALA A 223 11.74 -18.34 10.12
C ALA A 223 11.22 -18.00 11.54
N GLU A 224 9.91 -17.74 11.68
CA GLU A 224 9.26 -17.48 12.97
C GLU A 224 8.70 -18.75 13.65
N ARG A 225 8.86 -19.93 13.04
CA ARG A 225 8.40 -21.25 13.54
C ARG A 225 6.90 -21.33 13.79
N ILE A 226 6.10 -20.80 12.86
CA ILE A 226 4.63 -20.80 12.94
C ILE A 226 4.10 -21.98 12.10
N GLN A 227 3.14 -22.73 12.64
CA GLN A 227 2.39 -23.71 11.87
C GLN A 227 1.30 -22.98 11.08
N VAL A 228 1.43 -22.98 9.76
CA VAL A 228 0.52 -22.29 8.83
C VAL A 228 0.06 -23.30 7.79
N ASP A 229 -1.25 -23.48 7.66
CA ASP A 229 -1.84 -24.31 6.62
C ASP A 229 -1.85 -23.58 5.27
N ALA A 230 -1.86 -24.33 4.16
CA ALA A 230 -1.88 -23.74 2.82
C ALA A 230 -3.11 -22.85 2.60
N ALA A 231 -4.28 -23.23 3.14
CA ALA A 231 -5.51 -22.45 3.04
C ALA A 231 -5.40 -21.06 3.72
N VAL A 232 -4.59 -20.95 4.77
CA VAL A 232 -4.33 -19.70 5.49
C VAL A 232 -3.47 -18.77 4.63
N ILE A 233 -2.49 -19.33 3.89
CA ILE A 233 -1.67 -18.55 2.95
C ILE A 233 -2.51 -18.06 1.78
N ASP A 234 -3.38 -18.90 1.23
CA ASP A 234 -4.29 -18.51 0.14
C ASP A 234 -5.26 -17.41 0.58
N ALA A 235 -5.82 -17.50 1.79
CA ALA A 235 -6.66 -16.46 2.38
C ALA A 235 -5.90 -15.14 2.61
N LEU A 236 -4.62 -15.18 3.01
CA LEU A 236 -3.78 -13.98 3.11
C LEU A 236 -3.55 -13.32 1.74
N ILE A 237 -3.35 -14.12 0.70
CA ILE A 237 -3.12 -13.63 -0.66
C ILE A 237 -4.39 -13.00 -1.24
N SER A 238 -5.55 -13.66 -1.10
CA SER A 238 -6.83 -13.13 -1.56
C SER A 238 -7.17 -11.81 -0.88
N THR A 239 -6.95 -11.74 0.43
CA THR A 239 -7.29 -10.57 1.25
C THR A 239 -6.33 -9.39 1.08
N SER A 240 -5.08 -9.66 0.71
CA SER A 240 -4.07 -8.62 0.54
C SER A 240 -4.07 -7.97 -0.85
N SER A 241 -4.80 -8.51 -1.83
CA SER A 241 -4.90 -7.98 -3.21
C SER A 241 -3.53 -7.64 -3.84
N GLY A 242 -2.51 -8.46 -3.55
CA GLY A 242 -1.13 -8.27 -4.04
C GLY A 242 -0.26 -7.30 -3.23
N ASP A 243 -0.71 -6.80 -2.08
CA ASP A 243 0.07 -6.02 -1.13
C ASP A 243 0.75 -6.93 -0.09
N LEU A 244 2.03 -7.22 -0.32
CA LEU A 244 2.83 -8.06 0.59
C LEU A 244 2.99 -7.46 1.99
N ARG A 245 2.99 -6.12 2.13
CA ARG A 245 3.10 -5.46 3.43
C ARG A 245 1.87 -5.76 4.28
N ARG A 246 0.67 -5.69 3.68
CA ARG A 246 -0.58 -6.06 4.35
C ARG A 246 -0.58 -7.53 4.75
N ALA A 247 -0.21 -8.43 3.83
CA ALA A 247 -0.15 -9.87 4.11
C ALA A 247 0.79 -10.21 5.30
N ILE A 248 1.99 -9.61 5.34
CA ILE A 248 2.93 -9.82 6.45
C ILE A 248 2.38 -9.26 7.76
N THR A 249 1.71 -8.11 7.72
CA THR A 249 1.10 -7.50 8.90
C THR A 249 -0.02 -8.39 9.45
N TYR A 250 -0.89 -8.91 8.59
CA TYR A 250 -1.97 -9.82 8.99
C TYR A 250 -1.43 -11.12 9.56
N LEU A 251 -0.41 -11.73 8.95
CA LEU A 251 0.23 -12.93 9.48
C LEU A 251 0.86 -12.67 10.86
N GLN A 252 1.47 -11.49 11.06
CA GLN A 252 2.03 -11.10 12.35
C GLN A 252 0.95 -10.92 13.42
N SER A 253 -0.16 -10.26 13.08
CA SER A 253 -1.29 -10.08 13.98
C SER A 253 -1.94 -11.42 14.35
N ALA A 254 -2.17 -12.30 13.37
CA ALA A 254 -2.74 -13.63 13.57
C ALA A 254 -1.87 -14.49 14.49
N SER A 255 -0.56 -14.48 14.28
CA SER A 255 0.40 -15.21 15.12
C SER A 255 0.45 -14.68 16.56
N ARG A 256 0.28 -13.37 16.77
CA ARG A 256 0.21 -12.80 18.12
C ARG A 256 -1.07 -13.19 18.85
N LEU A 257 -2.21 -13.21 18.13
CA LEU A 257 -3.49 -13.65 18.67
C LEU A 257 -3.45 -15.14 19.05
N SER A 258 -2.93 -16.00 18.18
CA SER A 258 -2.81 -17.43 18.45
C SER A 258 -1.88 -17.72 19.64
N SER A 259 -0.82 -16.94 19.80
CA SER A 259 0.12 -17.06 20.93
C SER A 259 -0.42 -16.53 22.25
N SER A 260 -1.47 -15.71 22.23
CA SER A 260 -2.09 -15.14 23.43
C SER A 260 -3.04 -16.11 24.13
N THR A 261 -3.58 -17.08 23.39
CA THR A 261 -4.47 -18.12 23.91
C THR A 261 -3.65 -19.30 24.46
N THR A 262 -4.01 -19.80 25.64
CA THR A 262 -3.41 -21.02 26.23
C THR A 262 -4.48 -22.10 26.31
N PRO A 263 -4.43 -23.21 25.54
CA PRO A 263 -3.42 -23.63 24.56
C PRO A 263 -3.44 -22.84 23.23
N PRO A 264 -2.34 -22.84 22.47
CA PRO A 264 -2.26 -22.13 21.19
C PRO A 264 -3.23 -22.76 20.19
N THR A 265 -4.19 -21.97 19.71
CA THR A 265 -5.10 -22.38 18.65
C THR A 265 -4.38 -22.32 17.29
N PRO A 266 -4.61 -23.28 16.39
CA PRO A 266 -4.10 -23.18 15.02
C PRO A 266 -4.75 -21.98 14.33
N ILE A 267 -3.99 -21.31 13.45
CA ILE A 267 -4.49 -20.17 12.68
C ILE A 267 -5.48 -20.68 11.65
N THR A 268 -6.70 -20.17 11.66
CA THR A 268 -7.74 -20.50 10.69
C THR A 268 -7.88 -19.39 9.64
N PRO A 269 -8.42 -19.68 8.45
CA PRO A 269 -8.69 -18.64 7.44
C PRO A 269 -9.70 -17.59 7.93
N ALA A 270 -10.62 -17.96 8.83
CA ALA A 270 -11.59 -17.03 9.42
C ALA A 270 -10.90 -15.96 10.28
N ASP A 271 -9.87 -16.33 11.05
CA ASP A 271 -9.10 -15.38 11.87
C ASP A 271 -8.45 -14.30 10.98
N ILE A 272 -7.98 -14.67 9.78
CA ILE A 272 -7.40 -13.70 8.84
C ILE A 272 -8.47 -12.75 8.29
N GLN A 273 -9.63 -13.29 7.91
CA GLN A 273 -10.73 -12.48 7.39
C GLN A 273 -11.20 -11.45 8.44
N GLU A 274 -11.29 -11.87 9.71
CA GLU A 274 -11.62 -10.99 10.83
C GLU A 274 -10.57 -9.90 11.03
N ILE A 275 -9.28 -10.27 11.07
CA ILE A 275 -8.17 -9.29 11.22
C ILE A 275 -8.13 -8.30 10.06
N ALA A 276 -8.45 -8.75 8.85
CA ALA A 276 -8.48 -7.90 7.68
C ALA A 276 -9.74 -7.02 7.61
N GLY A 277 -10.74 -7.26 8.46
CA GLY A 277 -12.01 -6.54 8.43
C GLY A 277 -12.85 -6.89 7.20
N VAL A 278 -12.62 -8.05 6.60
CA VAL A 278 -13.40 -8.56 5.47
C VAL A 278 -14.70 -9.11 6.01
N VAL A 279 -15.84 -8.77 5.40
CA VAL A 279 -17.13 -9.30 5.82
C VAL A 279 -17.19 -10.78 5.42
N PRO A 280 -17.57 -11.70 6.32
CA PRO A 280 -17.68 -13.12 6.01
C PRO A 280 -18.63 -13.39 4.84
N ASP A 281 -18.25 -14.31 3.95
CA ASP A 281 -19.05 -14.65 2.76
C ASP A 281 -20.52 -15.01 3.07
N PRO A 282 -20.84 -15.77 4.15
CA PRO A 282 -22.24 -16.07 4.47
C PRO A 282 -23.08 -14.82 4.76
N VAL A 283 -22.47 -13.79 5.36
CA VAL A 283 -23.16 -12.54 5.70
C VAL A 283 -23.43 -11.72 4.44
N VAL A 284 -22.47 -11.69 3.52
CA VAL A 284 -22.62 -11.01 2.21
C VAL A 284 -23.63 -11.73 1.33
N GLN A 285 -23.62 -13.07 1.32
CA GLN A 285 -24.60 -13.88 0.60
C GLN A 285 -26.01 -13.69 1.15
N ASP A 286 -26.19 -13.70 2.48
CA ASP A 286 -27.49 -13.41 3.10
C ASP A 286 -27.98 -11.99 2.74
N PHE A 287 -27.08 -11.01 2.70
CA PHE A 287 -27.42 -9.67 2.22
C PHE A 287 -27.82 -9.67 0.73
N ALA A 288 -27.09 -10.39 -0.13
CA ALA A 288 -27.41 -10.53 -1.55
C ALA A 288 -28.76 -11.22 -1.79
N LEU A 289 -29.10 -12.23 -0.98
CA LEU A 289 -30.40 -12.91 -1.02
C LEU A 289 -31.55 -11.94 -0.68
N VAL A 290 -31.39 -11.11 0.35
CA VAL A 290 -32.37 -10.06 0.70
C VAL A 290 -32.55 -9.04 -0.42
N LEU A 291 -31.51 -8.82 -1.24
CA LEU A 291 -31.59 -7.94 -2.42
C LEU A 291 -32.27 -8.61 -3.63
N GLY A 292 -32.53 -9.92 -3.58
CA GLY A 292 -33.12 -10.70 -4.67
C GLY A 292 -32.10 -11.28 -5.66
N ILE A 293 -30.82 -11.37 -5.25
CA ILE A 293 -29.75 -11.97 -6.05
C ILE A 293 -29.58 -13.42 -5.58
N ASP A 294 -30.12 -14.34 -6.36
CA ASP A 294 -30.16 -15.75 -5.99
C ASP A 294 -28.87 -16.48 -6.45
N ILE A 295 -28.01 -16.82 -5.49
CA ILE A 295 -26.76 -17.56 -5.72
C ILE A 295 -27.03 -19.04 -5.44
N GLY A 296 -27.72 -19.70 -6.35
CA GLY A 296 -27.54 -21.14 -6.59
C GLY A 296 -28.08 -22.13 -5.55
N SER A 297 -28.94 -21.76 -4.59
CA SER A 297 -29.77 -22.80 -3.97
C SER A 297 -31.00 -23.05 -4.85
N MET A 298 -30.99 -24.18 -5.55
CA MET A 298 -32.22 -24.85 -5.98
C MET A 298 -33.03 -25.28 -4.74
N ILE A 299 -33.50 -24.33 -3.94
CA ILE A 299 -34.63 -24.55 -3.05
C ILE A 299 -35.84 -24.03 -3.81
N VAL A 300 -36.59 -24.99 -4.35
CA VAL A 300 -37.95 -24.82 -4.83
C VAL A 300 -38.81 -24.52 -3.62
N ASP A 301 -38.79 -23.28 -3.18
CA ASP A 301 -39.84 -22.62 -2.43
C ASP A 301 -39.61 -21.15 -2.72
N GLU A 302 -40.39 -20.59 -3.66
CA GLU A 302 -40.38 -19.15 -3.95
C GLU A 302 -40.49 -18.39 -2.62
N PRO A 303 -39.43 -17.72 -2.13
CA PRO A 303 -39.68 -16.70 -1.13
C PRO A 303 -40.41 -15.63 -1.90
N GLU A 304 -41.67 -15.38 -1.57
CA GLU A 304 -42.44 -14.25 -2.08
C GLU A 304 -41.48 -13.06 -2.23
N ARG A 305 -41.29 -12.58 -3.46
CA ARG A 305 -40.55 -11.34 -3.77
C ARG A 305 -41.32 -10.19 -3.12
N THR A 306 -41.21 -10.11 -1.80
CA THR A 306 -41.93 -9.14 -1.00
C THR A 306 -41.23 -7.82 -1.27
N ASN A 307 -41.93 -6.92 -1.96
CA ASN A 307 -41.60 -5.51 -2.19
C ASN A 307 -41.47 -4.70 -0.88
N SER A 308 -41.02 -5.31 0.21
CA SER A 308 -41.07 -4.74 1.55
C SER A 308 -39.71 -4.13 1.90
N PHE A 309 -39.74 -2.82 2.15
CA PHE A 309 -38.62 -2.04 2.68
C PHE A 309 -38.17 -2.51 4.08
N ALA A 310 -39.10 -3.08 4.86
CA ALA A 310 -38.89 -3.49 6.24
C ALA A 310 -37.80 -4.56 6.47
N PRO A 311 -37.74 -5.69 5.73
CA PRO A 311 -36.67 -6.68 5.85
C PRO A 311 -35.31 -6.11 5.48
N ILE A 312 -35.23 -5.33 4.39
CA ILE A 312 -33.99 -4.67 3.94
C ILE A 312 -33.47 -3.75 5.06
N GLN A 313 -34.32 -2.87 5.59
CA GLN A 313 -33.95 -1.97 6.68
C GLN A 313 -33.49 -2.73 7.94
N ARG A 314 -34.18 -3.82 8.30
CA ARG A 314 -33.81 -4.64 9.47
C ARG A 314 -32.44 -5.29 9.29
N LYS A 315 -32.15 -5.80 8.09
CA LYS A 315 -30.86 -6.43 7.79
C LYS A 315 -29.72 -5.41 7.77
N VAL A 316 -29.91 -4.23 7.16
CA VAL A 316 -28.93 -3.14 7.18
C VAL A 316 -28.62 -2.72 8.62
N LYS A 317 -29.64 -2.54 9.47
CA LYS A 317 -29.44 -2.25 10.90
C LYS A 317 -28.69 -3.35 11.65
N ALA A 318 -28.89 -4.62 11.29
CA ALA A 318 -28.15 -5.72 11.89
C ALA A 318 -26.66 -5.66 11.49
N LEU A 319 -26.37 -5.44 10.20
CA LEU A 319 -25.00 -5.31 9.69
C LEU A 319 -24.23 -4.14 10.33
N MET A 320 -24.89 -2.99 10.51
CA MET A 320 -24.29 -1.83 11.17
C MET A 320 -24.04 -2.06 12.67
N ARG A 321 -24.86 -2.87 13.34
CA ARG A 321 -24.63 -3.27 14.74
C ARG A 321 -23.43 -4.21 14.89
N GLU A 322 -23.15 -5.04 13.89
CA GLU A 322 -21.97 -5.89 13.86
C GLU A 322 -20.68 -5.10 13.59
N GLY A 323 -20.78 -3.86 13.11
CA GLY A 323 -19.64 -2.95 12.96
C GLY A 323 -18.80 -3.20 11.71
N TYR A 324 -19.35 -3.85 10.69
CA TYR A 324 -18.66 -4.00 9.40
C TYR A 324 -18.56 -2.68 8.66
N SER A 325 -17.43 -2.45 7.99
CA SER A 325 -17.22 -1.28 7.15
C SER A 325 -18.14 -1.30 5.93
N ALA A 326 -18.87 -0.20 5.71
CA ALA A 326 -19.72 -0.03 4.54
C ALA A 326 -18.95 -0.13 3.21
N SER A 327 -17.76 0.46 3.15
CA SER A 327 -16.91 0.42 1.95
C SER A 327 -16.50 -0.99 1.56
N GLN A 328 -16.17 -1.83 2.56
CA GLN A 328 -15.81 -3.22 2.32
C GLN A 328 -17.01 -4.03 1.83
N LEU A 329 -18.17 -3.83 2.46
CA LEU A 329 -19.41 -4.50 2.06
C LEU A 329 -19.81 -4.15 0.62
N ILE A 330 -19.71 -2.87 0.24
CA ILE A 330 -19.99 -2.41 -1.14
C ILE A 330 -19.01 -3.04 -2.14
N THR A 331 -17.73 -3.14 -1.78
CA THR A 331 -16.71 -3.75 -2.66
C THR A 331 -16.97 -5.24 -2.87
N GLN A 332 -17.27 -5.99 -1.81
CA GLN A 332 -17.60 -7.42 -1.91
C GLN A 332 -18.93 -7.65 -2.66
N LEU A 333 -19.93 -6.80 -2.43
CA LEU A 333 -21.20 -6.85 -3.13
C LEU A 333 -21.01 -6.55 -4.63
N HIS A 334 -20.15 -5.59 -4.98
CA HIS A 334 -19.77 -5.30 -6.36
C HIS A 334 -19.20 -6.54 -7.05
N ASP A 335 -18.22 -7.20 -6.44
CA ASP A 335 -17.55 -8.36 -7.03
C ASP A 335 -18.53 -9.52 -7.22
N LEU A 336 -19.39 -9.75 -6.24
CA LEU A 336 -20.46 -10.76 -6.29
C LEU A 336 -21.45 -10.47 -7.44
N ILE A 337 -21.91 -9.23 -7.61
CA ILE A 337 -22.87 -8.84 -8.65
C ILE A 337 -22.25 -8.95 -10.06
N VAL A 338 -21.01 -8.48 -10.22
CA VAL A 338 -20.34 -8.46 -11.52
C VAL A 338 -20.03 -9.88 -12.00
N LEU A 339 -19.54 -10.74 -11.10
CA LEU A 339 -19.22 -12.14 -11.40
C LEU A 339 -20.47 -13.03 -11.50
N HIS A 340 -21.65 -12.57 -11.06
CA HIS A 340 -22.87 -13.37 -11.05
C HIS A 340 -23.26 -13.86 -12.46
N PRO A 341 -23.44 -15.17 -12.70
CA PRO A 341 -23.73 -15.68 -14.04
C PRO A 341 -25.17 -15.44 -14.50
N THR A 342 -26.14 -15.27 -13.59
CA THR A 342 -27.57 -15.19 -13.95
C THR A 342 -28.09 -13.78 -14.24
N LEU A 343 -27.33 -12.73 -13.86
CA LEU A 343 -27.79 -11.34 -14.03
C LEU A 343 -27.53 -10.83 -15.45
N ASN A 344 -28.51 -10.11 -16.00
CA ASN A 344 -28.38 -9.52 -17.32
C ASN A 344 -27.37 -8.37 -17.33
N ALA A 345 -26.73 -8.12 -18.49
CA ALA A 345 -25.78 -7.01 -18.63
C ALA A 345 -26.39 -5.64 -18.27
N ARG A 346 -27.70 -5.44 -18.54
CA ARG A 346 -28.42 -4.21 -18.21
C ARG A 346 -28.60 -4.05 -16.69
N GLU A 347 -28.96 -5.10 -15.98
CA GLU A 347 -29.08 -5.11 -14.52
C GLU A 347 -27.72 -4.83 -13.88
N LYS A 348 -26.67 -5.56 -14.31
CA LYS A 348 -25.29 -5.34 -13.86
C LYS A 348 -24.83 -3.90 -14.04
N SER A 349 -25.12 -3.29 -15.20
CA SER A 349 -24.74 -1.90 -15.48
C SER A 349 -25.44 -0.89 -14.55
N LYS A 350 -26.71 -1.10 -14.23
CA LYS A 350 -27.46 -0.25 -13.29
C LYS A 350 -26.92 -0.40 -11.86
N CYS A 351 -26.69 -1.64 -11.42
CA CYS A 351 -26.11 -1.91 -10.10
C CYS A 351 -24.72 -1.30 -9.96
N ALA A 352 -23.86 -1.44 -10.97
CA ALA A 352 -22.52 -0.86 -10.95
C ALA A 352 -22.52 0.68 -10.82
N LEU A 353 -23.45 1.38 -11.49
CA LEU A 353 -23.60 2.83 -11.36
C LEU A 353 -23.99 3.24 -9.94
N VAL A 354 -24.94 2.53 -9.33
CA VAL A 354 -25.39 2.78 -7.96
C VAL A 354 -24.25 2.57 -6.96
N LEU A 355 -23.49 1.48 -7.10
CA LEU A 355 -22.36 1.19 -6.23
C LEU A 355 -21.26 2.24 -6.39
N ALA A 356 -21.00 2.74 -7.60
CA ALA A 356 -20.03 3.80 -7.83
C ALA A 356 -20.44 5.15 -7.21
N GLU A 357 -21.72 5.50 -7.25
CA GLU A 357 -22.24 6.69 -6.56
C GLU A 357 -22.07 6.58 -5.05
N ALA A 358 -22.37 5.41 -4.48
CA ALA A 358 -22.22 5.15 -3.06
C ALA A 358 -20.76 5.13 -2.60
N ASP A 359 -19.86 4.50 -3.36
CA ASP A 359 -18.42 4.48 -3.06
C ASP A 359 -17.84 5.90 -3.01
N LYS A 360 -18.21 6.75 -3.98
CA LYS A 360 -17.83 8.17 -3.97
C LYS A 360 -18.36 8.87 -2.72
N ALA A 361 -19.64 8.68 -2.37
CA ALA A 361 -20.24 9.38 -1.23
C ALA A 361 -19.65 8.93 0.11
N LEU A 362 -19.31 7.65 0.26
CA LEU A 362 -18.57 7.15 1.42
C LEU A 362 -17.17 7.75 1.50
N CYS A 363 -16.48 7.90 0.36
CA CYS A 363 -15.17 8.58 0.31
C CYS A 363 -15.27 10.06 0.70
N ASP A 364 -16.39 10.72 0.40
CA ASP A 364 -16.67 12.11 0.79
C ASP A 364 -17.07 12.23 2.28
N GLY A 365 -17.16 11.12 3.01
CA GLY A 365 -17.46 11.08 4.45
C GLY A 365 -18.95 11.13 4.79
N ALA A 366 -19.80 10.62 3.89
CA ALA A 366 -21.24 10.53 4.15
C ALA A 366 -21.59 9.40 5.16
N ASP A 367 -22.83 9.43 5.65
CA ASP A 367 -23.33 8.46 6.63
C ASP A 367 -23.44 7.03 6.04
N GLU A 368 -22.81 6.06 6.70
CA GLU A 368 -22.71 4.69 6.23
C GLU A 368 -24.07 3.95 6.19
N GLU A 369 -24.91 4.12 7.22
CA GLU A 369 -26.19 3.41 7.34
C GLU A 369 -27.15 3.85 6.23
N LEU A 370 -27.25 5.16 5.99
CA LEU A 370 -28.13 5.71 4.97
C LEU A 370 -27.70 5.31 3.55
N TRP A 371 -26.40 5.31 3.27
CA TRP A 371 -25.90 4.93 1.95
C TRP A 371 -26.04 3.45 1.66
N ILE A 372 -25.79 2.56 2.64
CA ILE A 372 -26.04 1.13 2.45
C ILE A 372 -27.53 0.87 2.19
N LEU A 373 -28.42 1.54 2.92
CA LEU A 373 -29.86 1.42 2.71
C LEU A 373 -30.27 1.86 1.31
N GLU A 374 -29.75 3.00 0.83
CA GLU A 374 -30.03 3.51 -0.52
C GLU A 374 -29.52 2.55 -1.60
N VAL A 375 -28.30 2.03 -1.44
CA VAL A 375 -27.73 1.01 -2.34
C VAL A 375 -28.63 -0.22 -2.37
N ALA A 376 -29.04 -0.72 -1.20
CA ALA A 376 -29.86 -1.91 -1.09
C ALA A 376 -31.20 -1.75 -1.84
N LEU A 377 -31.88 -0.62 -1.67
CA LEU A 377 -33.16 -0.35 -2.32
C LEU A 377 -33.02 -0.21 -3.83
N ARG A 378 -31.99 0.51 -4.29
CA ARG A 378 -31.74 0.72 -5.71
C ARG A 378 -31.30 -0.56 -6.42
N VAL A 379 -30.46 -1.37 -5.78
CA VAL A 379 -30.05 -2.69 -6.30
C VAL A 379 -31.26 -3.63 -6.37
N HIS A 380 -32.05 -3.71 -5.31
CA HIS A 380 -33.26 -4.52 -5.28
C HIS A 380 -34.24 -4.12 -6.39
N LYS A 381 -34.45 -2.81 -6.59
CA LYS A 381 -35.25 -2.29 -7.70
C LYS A 381 -34.67 -2.67 -9.05
N ALA A 382 -33.35 -2.55 -9.22
CA ALA A 382 -32.67 -2.84 -10.49
C ALA A 382 -32.74 -4.33 -10.89
N VAL A 383 -32.73 -5.25 -9.93
CA VAL A 383 -32.86 -6.70 -10.14
C VAL A 383 -34.33 -7.12 -10.31
N SER A 384 -35.26 -6.36 -9.76
CA SER A 384 -36.71 -6.62 -9.86
C SER A 384 -37.36 -6.02 -11.13
N THR A 385 -36.62 -5.26 -11.94
CA THR A 385 -37.11 -4.68 -13.21
C THR A 385 -36.69 -5.52 -14.40
#